data_AF-A0A1H0IZG6-F1
#
_entry.id   AF-A0A1H0IZG6-F1
#
_cell.length_a   1.000
_cell.length_b   1.000
_cell.length_c   1.000
_cell.angle_alpha   90.00
_cell.angle_beta   90.00
_cell.angle_gamma   90.00
#
_symmetry.space_group_name_H-M   'P 1'
#
loop_
_entity.id
_entity.type
_entity.pdbx_description
1 polymer ?
#
loop_
_entity_poly.entity_id
_entity_poly.type
_entity_poly.pdbx_seq_one_letter_code
_entity_poly.pdbx_strand_id
1 'polypeptide(L)'
;MDNIEQVRLNIGDTDTEEYFLDDTVISFLLQENGNNVLETSIVALEAIINNIALQPERWRIGDAAESRASVDQLEDRLKSLINKRNAKAYTAIPIILHPSRKNWDDIDKVFN
;
A
#
# COMPACT_ATOMS: atom_id res chain seq x y z
N MET A 1 -14.05 10.69 6.36
CA MET A 1 -13.22 9.61 6.88
C MET A 1 -11.82 10.16 7.00
N ASP A 2 -11.23 10.10 8.18
CA ASP A 2 -9.92 10.70 8.44
C ASP A 2 -8.82 9.99 7.61
N ASN A 3 -7.76 10.70 7.23
CA ASN A 3 -6.66 10.11 6.46
C ASN A 3 -5.93 9.04 7.28
N ILE A 4 -5.82 9.22 8.59
CA ILE A 4 -5.24 8.23 9.51
C ILE A 4 -6.08 6.95 9.50
N GLU A 5 -7.40 7.07 9.67
CA GLU A 5 -8.34 5.94 9.60
C GLU A 5 -8.26 5.18 8.27
N GLN A 6 -8.11 5.90 7.15
CA GLN A 6 -7.96 5.28 5.84
C GLN A 6 -6.65 4.51 5.72
N VAL A 7 -5.56 5.04 6.28
CA VAL A 7 -4.27 4.33 6.33
C VAL A 7 -4.42 3.08 7.19
N ARG A 8 -5.00 3.17 8.39
CA ARG A 8 -5.27 2.02 9.29
C ARG A 8 -6.01 0.89 8.57
N LEU A 9 -7.09 1.25 7.87
CA LEU A 9 -7.88 0.29 7.11
C LEU A 9 -7.06 -0.36 5.98
N ASN A 10 -6.26 0.42 5.26
CA ASN A 10 -5.43 -0.11 4.18
C ASN A 10 -4.37 -1.08 4.71
N ILE A 11 -3.74 -0.74 5.83
CA ILE A 11 -2.68 -1.55 6.43
C ILE A 11 -3.22 -2.76 7.21
N GLY A 12 -4.53 -2.80 7.46
CA GLY A 12 -5.17 -3.87 8.24
C GLY A 12 -4.97 -3.73 9.74
N ASP A 13 -4.51 -2.55 10.20
CA ASP A 13 -4.27 -2.22 11.61
C ASP A 13 -5.55 -1.66 12.24
N THR A 14 -6.56 -2.53 12.31
CA THR A 14 -7.93 -2.20 12.78
C THR A 14 -8.24 -2.74 14.17
N ASP A 15 -7.32 -3.49 14.79
CA ASP A 15 -7.49 -3.96 16.16
C ASP A 15 -7.42 -2.76 17.11
N THR A 16 -8.42 -2.59 17.97
CA THR A 16 -8.49 -1.45 18.89
C THR A 16 -7.71 -1.65 20.18
N GLU A 17 -7.22 -2.87 20.46
CA GLU A 17 -6.49 -3.19 21.68
C GLU A 17 -4.97 -3.17 21.48
N GLU A 18 -4.48 -3.60 20.32
CA GLU A 18 -3.04 -3.63 19.99
C GLU A 18 -2.81 -3.20 18.55
N TYR A 19 -2.42 -1.93 18.37
CA TYR A 19 -2.05 -1.39 17.06
C TYR A 19 -0.62 -1.77 16.68
N PHE A 20 -0.39 -2.07 15.41
CA PHE A 20 0.96 -2.20 14.86
C PHE A 20 1.72 -0.87 14.84
N LEU A 21 1.01 0.23 14.55
CA LEU A 21 1.57 1.58 14.53
C LEU A 21 0.68 2.56 15.29
N ASP A 22 1.32 3.43 16.08
CA ASP A 22 0.65 4.57 16.72
C ASP A 22 0.18 5.60 15.68
N ASP A 23 -0.91 6.30 15.98
CA ASP A 23 -1.46 7.38 15.13
C ASP A 23 -0.45 8.50 14.86
N THR A 24 0.46 8.74 15.80
CA THR A 24 1.55 9.72 15.67
C THR A 24 2.52 9.32 14.57
N VAL A 25 2.82 8.03 14.44
CA VAL A 25 3.68 7.50 13.37
C VAL A 25 2.96 7.59 12.03
N ILE A 26 1.68 7.24 11.97
CA ILE A 26 0.87 7.39 10.75
C ILE A 26 0.79 8.85 10.31
N SER A 27 0.59 9.77 11.26
CA SER A 27 0.56 11.22 11.01
C SER A 27 1.89 11.73 10.45
N PHE A 28 3.00 11.29 11.01
CA PHE A 28 4.34 11.61 10.50
C PHE A 28 4.53 11.10 9.07
N LEU A 29 4.19 9.84 8.79
CA LEU A 29 4.30 9.27 7.45
C LEU A 29 3.38 9.97 6.44
N LEU A 30 2.17 10.38 6.85
CA LEU A 30 1.28 11.19 6.02
C LEU A 30 1.94 12.52 5.65
N GLN A 31 2.54 13.21 6.62
CA GLN A 31 3.22 14.48 6.39
C GLN A 31 4.38 14.33 5.39
N GLU A 32 5.22 13.32 5.57
CA GLU A 32 6.37 13.05 4.68
C GLU A 32 5.94 12.67 3.25
N ASN A 33 4.79 11.99 3.10
CA ASN A 33 4.25 11.58 1.80
C ASN A 33 3.26 12.58 1.20
N GLY A 34 3.26 13.84 1.64
CA GLY A 34 2.40 14.89 1.08
C GLY A 34 0.90 14.62 1.26
N ASN A 35 0.52 13.99 2.37
CA ASN A 35 -0.83 13.52 2.70
C ASN A 35 -1.40 12.50 1.71
N ASN A 36 -0.54 11.80 0.96
CA ASN A 36 -0.97 10.72 0.08
C ASN A 36 -1.20 9.43 0.89
N VAL A 37 -2.48 9.11 1.12
CA VAL A 37 -2.92 7.92 1.85
C VAL A 37 -2.33 6.62 1.28
N LEU A 38 -2.24 6.49 -0.05
CA LEU A 38 -1.78 5.25 -0.68
C LEU A 38 -0.29 5.02 -0.47
N GLU A 39 0.56 6.04 -0.72
CA GLU A 39 2.01 5.93 -0.49
C GLU A 39 2.30 5.73 0.99
N THR A 40 1.60 6.47 1.86
CA THR A 40 1.72 6.29 3.32
C THR A 40 1.38 4.86 3.74
N SER A 41 0.30 4.28 3.19
CA SER A 41 -0.10 2.91 3.50
C SER A 41 0.95 1.89 3.07
N ILE A 42 1.63 2.10 1.94
CA ILE A 42 2.71 1.23 1.45
C ILE A 42 3.90 1.28 2.41
N VAL A 43 4.38 2.48 2.73
CA VAL A 43 5.55 2.68 3.61
C VAL A 43 5.27 2.17 5.03
N ALA A 44 4.07 2.42 5.55
CA ALA A 44 3.63 1.91 6.84
C ALA A 44 3.65 0.38 6.87
N LEU A 45 3.13 -0.28 5.82
CA LEU A 45 3.13 -1.74 5.75
C LEU A 45 4.55 -2.32 5.67
N GLU A 46 5.43 -1.70 4.90
CA GLU A 46 6.85 -2.10 4.82
C GLU A 46 7.54 -1.99 6.19
N ALA A 47 7.27 -0.92 6.95
CA ALA A 47 7.80 -0.75 8.29
C ALA A 47 7.28 -1.83 9.26
N ILE A 48 5.99 -2.16 9.20
CA ILE A 48 5.37 -3.22 10.02
C ILE A 48 6.00 -4.58 9.70
N ILE A 49 6.07 -4.96 8.41
CA ILE A 49 6.66 -6.22 7.98
C ILE A 49 8.12 -6.31 8.44
N ASN A 50 8.90 -5.24 8.25
CA ASN A 50 10.30 -5.23 8.67
C ASN A 50 10.44 -5.38 10.19
N ASN A 51 9.60 -4.72 10.99
CA ASN A 51 9.61 -4.87 12.44
C ASN A 51 9.31 -6.33 12.84
N ILE A 52 8.26 -6.93 12.28
CA ILE A 52 7.90 -8.33 12.57
C ILE A 52 8.96 -9.32 12.07
N ALA A 53 9.61 -9.05 10.94
CA ALA A 53 10.66 -9.91 10.39
C ALA A 53 11.96 -9.86 11.23
N LEU A 54 12.25 -8.71 11.83
CA LEU A 54 13.40 -8.52 12.72
C LEU A 54 13.16 -9.01 14.16
N GLN A 55 11.91 -9.28 14.53
CA GLN A 55 11.58 -9.86 15.83
C GLN A 55 12.08 -11.32 15.91
N PRO A 56 12.75 -11.70 17.02
CA PRO A 56 13.29 -13.04 17.17
C PRO A 56 12.17 -14.08 17.14
N GLU A 57 12.42 -15.19 16.44
CA GLU A 57 11.40 -16.14 16.02
C GLU A 57 10.67 -16.91 17.14
N ARG A 58 11.03 -16.72 18.42
CA ARG A 58 10.38 -17.33 19.59
C ARG A 58 10.95 -16.85 20.92
N TRP A 59 10.08 -16.41 21.84
CA TRP A 59 10.18 -16.83 23.23
C TRP A 59 9.21 -18.00 23.41
N ARG A 60 9.72 -19.24 23.37
CA ARG A 60 8.91 -20.40 23.79
C ARG A 60 8.79 -20.33 25.31
N ILE A 61 7.66 -19.87 25.83
CA ILE A 61 7.28 -20.06 27.24
C ILE A 61 6.08 -21.02 27.25
N GLY A 62 6.34 -22.32 27.33
CA GLY A 62 5.31 -23.35 27.58
C GLY A 62 4.36 -23.68 26.41
N ASP A 63 3.12 -24.07 26.78
CA ASP A 63 2.04 -24.61 25.91
C ASP A 63 1.20 -23.54 25.20
N ALA A 64 1.51 -22.25 25.36
CA ALA A 64 0.80 -21.17 24.67
C ALA A 64 1.42 -20.92 23.30
N ALA A 65 0.70 -21.30 22.23
CA ALA A 65 1.04 -20.92 20.87
C ALA A 65 0.52 -19.51 20.61
N GLU A 66 1.38 -18.51 20.75
CA GLU A 66 1.06 -17.15 20.36
C GLU A 66 1.07 -17.07 18.81
N SER A 67 -0.06 -16.62 18.25
CA SER A 67 -0.26 -16.54 16.81
C SER A 67 0.60 -15.40 16.26
N ARG A 68 1.75 -15.74 15.66
CA ARG A 68 2.54 -14.77 14.88
C ARG A 68 1.61 -14.20 13.81
N ALA A 69 1.47 -12.88 13.75
CA ALA A 69 0.79 -12.21 12.64
C ALA A 69 1.38 -12.78 11.33
N SER A 70 0.51 -13.26 10.43
CA SER A 70 0.96 -13.95 9.22
C SER A 70 1.67 -12.97 8.30
N VAL A 71 3.00 -12.97 8.33
CA VAL A 71 3.86 -12.12 7.49
C VAL A 71 3.45 -12.26 6.02
N ASP A 72 3.11 -13.47 5.58
CA ASP A 72 2.63 -13.76 4.23
C ASP A 72 1.39 -12.93 3.84
N GLN A 73 0.43 -12.77 4.76
CA GLN A 73 -0.77 -11.97 4.52
C GLN A 73 -0.46 -10.47 4.39
N LEU A 74 0.49 -9.97 5.19
CA LEU A 74 0.96 -8.59 5.09
C LEU A 74 1.72 -8.37 3.77
N GLU A 75 2.57 -9.30 3.35
CA GLU A 75 3.28 -9.21 2.07
C GLU A 75 2.33 -9.21 0.87
N ASP A 76 1.27 -10.02 0.89
CA ASP A 76 0.25 -10.02 -0.17
C ASP A 76 -0.54 -8.71 -0.20
N ARG A 77 -0.84 -8.14 0.97
CA ARG A 77 -1.44 -6.80 1.09
C ARG A 77 -0.53 -5.73 0.50
N LEU A 78 0.78 -5.79 0.78
CA LEU A 78 1.78 -4.87 0.24
C LEU A 78 1.81 -4.93 -1.29
N LYS A 79 1.89 -6.15 -1.86
CA LYS A 79 1.86 -6.38 -3.31
C LYS A 79 0.60 -5.79 -3.94
N SER A 80 -0.55 -5.97 -3.31
CA SER A 80 -1.82 -5.40 -3.77
C SER A 80 -1.80 -3.86 -3.81
N LEU A 81 -1.28 -3.21 -2.78
CA LEU A 81 -1.18 -1.75 -2.72
C LEU A 81 -0.19 -1.19 -3.75
N ILE A 82 0.98 -1.83 -3.92
CA ILE A 82 1.96 -1.48 -4.95
C ILE A 82 1.34 -1.61 -6.35
N ASN A 83 0.62 -2.70 -6.61
CA ASN A 83 -0.07 -2.90 -7.88
C ASN A 83 -1.13 -1.81 -8.12
N LYS A 84 -1.86 -1.39 -7.08
CA LYS A 84 -2.83 -0.29 -7.16
C LYS A 84 -2.18 1.05 -7.47
N ARG A 85 -1.01 1.33 -6.87
CA ARG A 85 -0.21 2.52 -7.19
C ARG A 85 0.24 2.49 -8.64
N ASN A 86 0.81 1.37 -9.09
CA ASN A 86 1.30 1.24 -10.46
C ASN A 86 0.14 1.31 -11.47
N ALA A 87 -1.01 0.71 -11.17
CA ALA A 87 -2.20 0.79 -12.02
C ALA A 87 -2.68 2.23 -12.23
N LYS A 88 -2.59 3.12 -11.22
CA LYS A 88 -2.87 4.56 -11.39
C LYS A 88 -1.93 5.24 -12.40
N ALA A 89 -0.70 4.75 -12.57
CA ALA A 89 0.21 5.25 -13.61
C ALA A 89 -0.17 4.70 -15.01
N TYR A 90 -0.73 3.49 -15.08
CA TYR A 90 -1.10 2.82 -16.33
C TYR A 90 -2.56 3.01 -16.76
N THR A 91 -3.38 3.77 -16.04
CA THR A 91 -4.73 4.19 -16.47
C THR A 91 -4.73 5.18 -17.66
N ALA A 92 -3.62 5.30 -18.39
CA ALA A 92 -3.64 5.87 -19.73
C ALA A 92 -4.53 4.98 -20.60
N ILE A 93 -5.65 5.53 -21.08
CA ILE A 93 -6.62 4.83 -21.92
C ILE A 93 -5.87 4.22 -23.13
N PRO A 94 -5.91 2.91 -23.36
CA PRO A 94 -5.25 2.32 -24.51
C PRO A 94 -5.94 2.78 -25.80
N ILE A 95 -5.30 3.68 -26.54
CA ILE A 95 -5.77 4.10 -27.86
C ILE A 95 -5.36 3.02 -28.86
N ILE A 96 -6.32 2.23 -29.34
CA ILE A 96 -6.09 1.29 -30.43
C ILE A 96 -5.95 2.08 -31.74
N LEU A 97 -4.71 2.31 -32.17
CA LEU A 97 -4.42 2.92 -33.47
C LEU A 97 -4.53 1.86 -34.57
N HIS A 98 -5.48 2.03 -35.47
CA HIS A 98 -5.60 1.16 -36.64
C HIS A 98 -4.39 1.34 -37.56
N PRO A 99 -3.69 0.27 -37.96
CA PRO A 99 -2.48 0.34 -38.80
C PRO A 99 -2.74 0.79 -40.24
N SER A 100 -4.00 0.99 -40.65
CA SER A 100 -4.38 1.43 -42.00
C SER A 100 -4.51 2.95 -42.16
N ARG A 101 -4.14 3.74 -41.16
CA ARG A 101 -4.30 5.21 -41.21
C ARG A 101 -3.15 5.85 -42.00
N LYS A 102 -3.51 6.61 -43.04
CA LYS A 102 -2.57 7.29 -43.95
C LYS A 102 -1.97 8.59 -43.40
N ASN A 103 -2.48 9.13 -42.30
CA ASN A 103 -2.04 10.44 -41.80
C ASN A 103 -1.91 10.45 -40.28
N TRP A 104 -0.80 11.00 -39.78
CA TRP A 104 -0.42 11.03 -38.36
C TRP A 104 -0.96 12.27 -37.62
N ASP A 105 -1.45 13.28 -38.35
CA ASP A 105 -1.92 14.57 -37.82
C ASP A 105 -3.18 14.49 -36.93
N ASP A 106 -3.90 13.36 -36.92
CA ASP A 106 -5.07 13.19 -36.06
C ASP A 106 -4.71 12.88 -34.60
N ILE A 107 -3.45 12.53 -34.31
CA ILE A 107 -2.98 12.31 -32.94
C ILE A 107 -3.01 13.62 -32.15
N ASP A 108 -2.67 14.75 -32.79
CA ASP A 108 -2.67 16.07 -32.17
C ASP A 108 -4.09 16.57 -31.80
N LYS A 109 -5.14 15.99 -32.39
CA LYS A 109 -6.55 16.28 -32.03
C LYS A 109 -7.03 15.50 -30.82
N VAL A 110 -6.32 14.43 -30.42
CA VAL A 110 -6.68 13.62 -29.26
C VAL A 110 -6.08 14.20 -27.97
N PHE A 111 -5.00 15.00 -28.10
CA PHE A 111 -4.28 15.59 -26.98
C PHE A 111 -4.53 17.11 -26.77
N ASN A 112 -5.37 17.74 -27.60
CA ASN A 112 -5.88 19.11 -27.43
C ASN A 112 -7.37 19.08 -27.07
#